data_AF-A0A9E0MIX1-F1
#
_entry.id   AF-A0A9E0MIX1-F1
#
_cell.length_a   1.000
_cell.length_b   1.000
_cell.length_c   1.000
_cell.angle_alpha   90.00
_cell.angle_beta   90.00
_cell.angle_gamma   90.00
#
_symmetry.space_group_name_H-M   'P 1'
#
loop_
_entity.id
_entity.type
_entity.pdbx_description
1 polymer ?
#
loop_
_entity_poly.entity_id
_entity_poly.type
_entity_poly.pdbx_seq_one_letter_code
_entity_poly.pdbx_strand_id
1 'polypeptide(L)'
;MKNFWVQRPYALATWRAEVGAVADSPSAIQELLLKVAALGNACEVAIVDASQVRHRLEAVWQQHSRVPCNVLESFAPRASLAWYGRDGEVTTAQVKDPGAVLRELDSIPASISERNTDAGSAMVVAGSLLDYDGSRLSRSIEQPVLTFATHSDIWFPFVTGDAHPSWDGERYFDNRELASRHTPRLNAFLGSVADAVVAAGGRWSVEDACVAWTLKPWVTERGIRLDGPVPPLMPPELVDVPWPALDDE
;
A
#
# COMPACT_ATOMS: atom_id res chain seq x y z
N MET A 1 6.23 -6.79 22.01
CA MET A 1 6.30 -5.77 20.93
C MET A 1 4.87 -5.35 20.61
N LYS A 2 4.56 -4.05 20.47
CA LYS A 2 3.19 -3.55 20.20
C LYS A 2 2.89 -3.29 18.72
N ASN A 3 3.80 -3.65 17.83
CA ASN A 3 3.63 -3.51 16.38
C ASN A 3 3.25 -4.88 15.81
N PHE A 4 1.97 -5.06 15.53
CA PHE A 4 1.41 -6.32 14.99
C PHE A 4 1.09 -6.22 13.49
N TRP A 5 1.32 -5.06 12.89
CA TRP A 5 1.17 -4.85 11.46
C TRP A 5 2.30 -5.54 10.69
N VAL A 6 2.06 -5.82 9.43
CA VAL A 6 2.99 -6.51 8.51
C VAL A 6 3.20 -5.70 7.24
N GLN A 7 4.29 -5.97 6.54
CA GLN A 7 4.58 -5.50 5.18
C GLN A 7 4.75 -6.73 4.29
N ARG A 8 3.92 -6.82 3.23
CA ARG A 8 3.82 -8.00 2.37
C ARG A 8 4.22 -7.67 0.93
N PRO A 9 4.72 -8.67 0.16
CA PRO A 9 5.02 -8.49 -1.26
C PRO A 9 3.76 -8.36 -2.12
N TYR A 10 2.59 -8.75 -1.60
CA TYR A 10 1.31 -8.67 -2.31
C TYR A 10 0.43 -7.55 -1.76
N ALA A 11 -0.34 -6.94 -2.66
CA ALA A 11 -1.31 -5.92 -2.31
C ALA A 11 -2.39 -6.49 -1.37
N LEU A 12 -2.74 -5.70 -0.36
CA LEU A 12 -3.79 -5.97 0.61
C LEU A 12 -5.12 -5.30 0.21
N ALA A 13 -5.03 -4.14 -0.44
CA ALA A 13 -6.13 -3.45 -1.08
C ALA A 13 -5.60 -2.67 -2.28
N THR A 14 -6.36 -2.68 -3.38
CA THR A 14 -6.02 -1.97 -4.61
C THR A 14 -7.18 -1.09 -5.06
N TRP A 15 -6.88 0.18 -5.34
CA TRP A 15 -7.76 1.07 -6.09
C TRP A 15 -7.29 1.17 -7.54
N ARG A 16 -8.23 1.27 -8.46
CA ARG A 16 -8.01 1.30 -9.91
C ARG A 16 -8.56 2.60 -10.48
N ALA A 17 -7.71 3.30 -11.22
CA ALA A 17 -8.06 4.41 -12.07
C ALA A 17 -8.00 3.97 -13.54
N GLU A 18 -9.10 4.07 -14.27
CA GLU A 18 -9.11 3.93 -15.71
C GLU A 18 -8.95 5.30 -16.36
N VAL A 19 -7.91 5.44 -17.18
CA VAL A 19 -7.47 6.74 -17.72
C VAL A 19 -7.63 6.84 -19.24
N GLY A 20 -8.50 6.00 -19.82
CA GLY A 20 -8.73 5.94 -21.27
C GLY A 20 -9.09 7.29 -21.90
N ALA A 21 -9.83 8.15 -21.18
CA ALA A 21 -10.23 9.47 -21.67
C ALA A 21 -9.07 10.45 -21.94
N VAL A 22 -7.92 10.24 -21.27
CA VAL A 22 -6.72 11.08 -21.43
C VAL A 22 -5.54 10.34 -22.05
N ALA A 23 -5.66 9.04 -22.29
CA ALA A 23 -4.57 8.19 -22.71
C ALA A 23 -3.97 8.57 -24.08
N ASP A 24 -4.79 9.09 -24.99
CA ASP A 24 -4.31 9.57 -26.29
C ASP A 24 -3.52 10.89 -26.22
N SER A 25 -3.46 11.52 -25.04
CA SER A 25 -2.73 12.78 -24.81
C SER A 25 -1.58 12.56 -23.82
N PRO A 26 -0.33 12.38 -24.31
CA PRO A 26 0.82 12.20 -23.43
C PRO A 26 0.99 13.35 -22.41
N SER A 27 0.69 14.59 -22.82
CA SER A 27 0.71 15.74 -21.92
C SER A 27 -0.33 15.65 -20.81
N ALA A 28 -1.56 15.20 -21.10
CA ALA A 28 -2.61 15.07 -20.09
C ALA A 28 -2.32 13.93 -19.10
N ILE A 29 -1.77 12.81 -19.59
CA ILE A 29 -1.28 11.73 -18.74
C ILE A 29 -0.14 12.22 -17.85
N GLN A 30 0.84 12.92 -18.41
CA GLN A 30 1.95 13.47 -17.64
C GLN A 30 1.45 14.44 -16.56
N GLU A 31 0.51 15.32 -16.89
CA GLU A 31 -0.12 16.24 -15.92
C GLU A 31 -0.83 15.48 -14.80
N LEU A 32 -1.60 14.44 -15.13
CA LEU A 32 -2.27 13.58 -14.15
C LEU A 32 -1.26 12.90 -13.22
N LEU A 33 -0.18 12.34 -13.75
CA LEU A 33 0.86 11.66 -12.96
C LEU A 33 1.62 12.63 -12.05
N LEU A 34 1.96 13.82 -12.55
CA LEU A 34 2.56 14.88 -11.73
C LEU A 34 1.62 15.32 -10.61
N LYS A 35 0.32 15.42 -10.90
CA LYS A 35 -0.70 15.73 -9.88
C LYS A 35 -0.82 14.62 -8.84
N VAL A 36 -0.82 13.35 -9.24
CA VAL A 36 -0.79 12.19 -8.32
C VAL A 36 0.44 12.27 -7.42
N ALA A 37 1.62 12.53 -7.98
CA ALA A 37 2.85 12.61 -7.21
C ALA A 37 2.85 13.80 -6.22
N ALA A 38 2.36 14.96 -6.65
CA ALA A 38 2.18 16.13 -5.79
C ALA A 38 1.22 15.88 -4.64
N LEU A 39 0.08 15.21 -4.90
CA LEU A 39 -0.88 14.81 -3.86
C LEU A 39 -0.28 13.82 -2.87
N GLY A 40 0.50 12.84 -3.37
CA GLY A 40 1.16 11.85 -2.52
C GLY A 40 2.18 12.49 -1.57
N ASN A 41 2.93 13.47 -2.07
CA ASN A 41 3.84 14.28 -1.25
C ASN A 41 3.09 15.15 -0.23
N ALA A 42 2.03 15.83 -0.65
CA ALA A 42 1.23 16.69 0.23
C ALA A 42 0.55 15.93 1.38
N CYS A 43 0.14 14.68 1.12
CA CYS A 43 -0.42 13.80 2.14
C CYS A 43 0.64 12.97 2.88
N GLU A 44 1.93 13.15 2.57
CA GLU A 44 3.04 12.37 3.13
C GLU A 44 2.85 10.85 3.07
N VAL A 45 2.27 10.34 1.99
CA VAL A 45 2.13 8.90 1.75
C VAL A 45 3.21 8.40 0.78
N ALA A 46 4.25 9.21 0.54
CA ALA A 46 4.97 9.32 -0.73
C ALA A 46 5.40 8.00 -1.35
N ILE A 47 5.16 7.98 -2.65
CA ILE A 47 4.73 6.85 -3.46
C ILE A 47 5.63 6.80 -4.70
N VAL A 48 5.71 5.59 -5.23
CA VAL A 48 6.18 5.15 -6.55
C VAL A 48 7.48 4.39 -6.42
N ASP A 49 7.33 3.08 -6.44
CA ASP A 49 8.40 2.19 -6.77
C ASP A 49 8.15 1.63 -8.18
N ALA A 50 8.68 2.32 -9.18
CA ALA A 50 8.68 1.83 -10.56
C ALA A 50 9.56 0.57 -10.72
N SER A 51 10.45 0.29 -9.76
CA SER A 51 11.45 -0.79 -9.81
C SER A 51 10.97 -2.11 -9.20
N GLN A 52 9.98 -2.08 -8.29
CA GLN A 52 9.41 -3.27 -7.62
C GLN A 52 8.23 -3.93 -8.35
N VAL A 53 7.94 -3.45 -9.56
CA VAL A 53 7.09 -4.16 -10.51
C VAL A 53 7.87 -5.37 -11.07
N ARG A 54 8.15 -6.42 -10.27
CA ARG A 54 8.83 -7.65 -10.73
C ARG A 54 8.07 -8.94 -10.46
N HIS A 55 8.10 -9.80 -11.48
CA HIS A 55 7.80 -11.23 -11.56
C HIS A 55 6.39 -11.79 -11.29
N ARG A 56 5.63 -11.35 -10.28
CA ARG A 56 4.30 -11.97 -10.02
C ARG A 56 3.12 -11.25 -10.65
N LEU A 57 3.17 -9.92 -10.72
CA LEU A 57 2.22 -9.15 -11.52
C LEU A 57 2.55 -9.21 -13.02
N GLU A 58 3.72 -9.73 -13.42
CA GLU A 58 4.06 -10.01 -14.82
C GLU A 58 3.04 -10.94 -15.48
N ALA A 59 2.41 -11.92 -14.82
CA ALA A 59 1.44 -12.79 -15.49
C ALA A 59 0.13 -12.06 -15.86
N VAL A 60 -0.34 -11.15 -14.98
CA VAL A 60 -1.52 -10.30 -15.23
C VAL A 60 -1.15 -9.12 -16.15
N TRP A 61 0.08 -8.60 -16.07
CA TRP A 61 0.56 -7.44 -16.82
C TRP A 61 1.23 -7.77 -18.16
N GLN A 62 1.71 -8.99 -18.40
CA GLN A 62 2.20 -9.46 -19.70
C GLN A 62 1.06 -9.55 -20.72
N GLN A 63 -0.18 -9.73 -20.28
CA GLN A 63 -1.37 -9.57 -21.13
C GLN A 63 -1.49 -8.15 -21.71
N HIS A 64 -0.82 -7.15 -21.14
CA HIS A 64 -1.03 -5.74 -21.46
C HIS A 64 0.20 -4.98 -22.03
N SER A 65 1.35 -5.65 -22.27
CA SER A 65 2.59 -5.10 -22.90
C SER A 65 3.23 -3.86 -22.22
N ARG A 66 4.53 -3.86 -21.86
CA ARG A 66 5.16 -2.78 -21.04
C ARG A 66 6.53 -2.18 -21.49
N VAL A 67 6.76 -0.90 -21.11
CA VAL A 67 7.97 -0.01 -21.10
C VAL A 67 7.79 0.92 -19.84
N PRO A 68 8.84 1.50 -19.23
CA PRO A 68 8.75 2.21 -17.95
C PRO A 68 8.05 3.58 -18.01
N CYS A 69 7.28 3.94 -16.98
CA CYS A 69 6.81 5.31 -16.75
C CYS A 69 7.89 6.12 -16.03
N ASN A 70 8.80 6.70 -16.80
CA ASN A 70 9.96 7.46 -16.32
C ASN A 70 9.61 8.77 -15.59
N VAL A 71 8.38 9.28 -15.73
CA VAL A 71 7.92 10.52 -15.07
C VAL A 71 7.99 10.43 -13.54
N LEU A 72 7.92 9.21 -12.99
CA LEU A 72 7.87 8.98 -11.56
C LEU A 72 9.19 8.45 -10.98
N GLU A 73 10.22 8.21 -11.81
CA GLU A 73 11.52 7.65 -11.35
C GLU A 73 12.29 8.60 -10.42
N SER A 74 12.01 9.91 -10.47
CA SER A 74 12.63 10.92 -9.61
C SER A 74 11.92 11.08 -8.25
N PHE A 75 10.76 10.46 -8.05
CA PHE A 75 10.05 10.50 -6.77
C PHE A 75 10.63 9.46 -5.81
N ALA A 76 11.20 9.94 -4.70
CA ALA A 76 11.69 9.05 -3.64
C ALA A 76 10.48 8.56 -2.80
N PRO A 77 10.19 7.26 -2.75
CA PRO A 77 9.06 6.75 -1.97
C PRO A 77 9.36 6.87 -0.48
N ARG A 78 8.55 7.64 0.24
CA ARG A 78 8.61 7.85 1.70
C ARG A 78 7.22 8.16 2.25
N ALA A 79 6.68 7.29 3.08
CA ALA A 79 5.45 7.57 3.81
C ALA A 79 5.78 8.02 5.24
N SER A 80 5.10 9.04 5.77
CA SER A 80 5.19 9.38 7.19
C SER A 80 4.29 8.42 7.97
N LEU A 81 4.92 7.44 8.62
CA LEU A 81 4.25 6.38 9.36
C LEU A 81 4.45 6.56 10.86
N ALA A 82 3.50 6.05 11.64
CA ALA A 82 3.58 6.01 13.09
C ALA A 82 3.68 4.56 13.56
N TRP A 83 4.54 4.29 14.54
CA TRP A 83 4.73 2.96 15.12
C TRP A 83 5.16 3.07 16.58
N TYR A 84 5.04 1.99 17.35
CA TYR A 84 5.52 1.95 18.72
C TYR A 84 7.03 1.70 18.76
N GLY A 85 7.76 2.56 19.47
CA GLY A 85 9.16 2.35 19.81
C GLY A 85 9.38 1.20 20.80
N ARG A 86 10.65 0.92 21.13
CA ARG A 86 11.01 -0.12 22.10
C ARG A 86 10.58 0.22 23.54
N ASP A 87 10.46 1.51 23.83
CA ASP A 87 9.90 2.05 25.07
C ASP A 87 8.37 2.00 25.12
N GLY A 88 7.72 1.64 24.01
CA GLY A 88 6.27 1.62 23.88
C GLY A 88 5.65 2.97 23.55
N GLU A 89 6.44 4.02 23.31
CA GLU A 89 5.96 5.33 22.88
C GLU A 89 5.73 5.35 21.38
N VAL A 90 4.71 6.09 20.92
CA VAL A 90 4.45 6.23 19.49
C VAL A 90 5.40 7.24 18.87
N THR A 91 6.23 6.77 17.95
CA THR A 91 7.11 7.61 17.12
C THR A 91 6.49 7.79 15.74
N THR A 92 6.80 8.90 15.07
CA THR A 92 6.40 9.15 13.68
C THR A 92 7.61 9.64 12.88
N ALA A 93 7.87 9.04 11.72
CA ALA A 93 8.92 9.51 10.82
C ALA A 93 8.64 9.14 9.36
N GLN A 94 9.45 9.69 8.47
CA GLN A 94 9.46 9.34 7.05
C GLN A 94 10.10 7.96 6.84
N VAL A 95 9.31 7.00 6.34
CA VAL A 95 9.68 5.60 6.16
C VAL A 95 9.65 5.25 4.68
N LYS A 96 10.79 4.80 4.16
CA LYS A 96 10.90 4.24 2.80
C LYS A 96 10.51 2.76 2.76
N ASP A 97 10.90 2.02 3.78
CA ASP A 97 10.76 0.57 3.88
C ASP A 97 10.15 0.21 5.25
N PRO A 98 8.82 0.01 5.35
CA PRO A 98 8.17 -0.42 6.59
C PRO A 98 8.63 -1.81 7.02
N GLY A 99 9.02 -2.68 6.09
CA GLY A 99 9.59 -3.99 6.40
C GLY A 99 10.91 -3.89 7.14
N ALA A 100 11.78 -2.94 6.75
CA ALA A 100 12.99 -2.61 7.51
C ALA A 100 12.67 -2.09 8.91
N VAL A 101 11.68 -1.21 9.05
CA VAL A 101 11.23 -0.73 10.38
C VAL A 101 10.78 -1.89 11.27
N LEU A 102 10.00 -2.85 10.75
CA LEU A 102 9.61 -4.04 11.52
C LEU A 102 10.82 -4.88 11.95
N ARG A 103 11.79 -5.10 11.06
CA ARG A 103 13.02 -5.84 11.39
C ARG A 103 13.85 -5.15 12.48
N GLU A 104 13.92 -3.83 12.48
CA GLU A 104 14.64 -3.07 13.52
C GLU A 104 13.93 -3.12 14.89
N LEU A 105 12.61 -3.22 14.88
CA LEU A 105 11.78 -3.34 16.08
C LEU A 105 11.69 -4.77 16.60
N ASP A 106 12.14 -5.76 15.82
CA ASP A 106 12.15 -7.16 16.19
C ASP A 106 13.01 -7.37 17.45
N SER A 107 12.37 -7.87 18.51
CA SER A 107 13.04 -8.15 19.79
C SER A 107 13.91 -9.40 19.73
N ILE A 108 13.59 -10.32 18.81
CA ILE A 108 14.33 -11.56 18.59
C ILE A 108 14.64 -11.62 17.10
N PRO A 109 15.90 -11.41 16.67
CA PRO A 109 16.24 -11.33 15.25
C PRO A 109 15.63 -12.47 14.43
N ALA A 110 14.95 -12.12 13.34
CA ALA A 110 14.30 -13.04 12.40
C ALA A 110 13.12 -13.84 13.00
N SER A 111 12.53 -13.37 14.11
CA SER A 111 11.32 -13.97 14.64
C SER A 111 10.08 -13.62 13.83
N ILE A 112 10.11 -12.48 13.11
CA ILE A 112 9.12 -12.13 12.10
C ILE A 112 9.52 -12.73 10.75
N SER A 113 8.63 -13.51 10.13
CA SER A 113 8.86 -14.06 8.80
C SER A 113 9.26 -12.97 7.78
N GLU A 114 10.24 -13.25 6.92
CA GLU A 114 10.63 -12.36 5.82
C GLU A 114 9.44 -11.95 4.94
N ARG A 115 8.43 -12.82 4.79
CA ARG A 115 7.21 -12.54 4.03
C ARG A 115 6.33 -11.44 4.63
N ASN A 116 6.52 -11.15 5.92
CA ASN A 116 5.80 -10.15 6.71
C ASN A 116 6.65 -8.90 6.98
N THR A 117 7.91 -8.89 6.52
CA THR A 117 8.84 -7.75 6.60
C THR A 117 9.44 -7.44 5.22
N ASP A 118 8.67 -7.69 4.16
CA ASP A 118 9.16 -7.55 2.79
C ASP A 118 9.64 -6.11 2.54
N ALA A 119 10.74 -5.96 1.80
CA ALA A 119 11.29 -4.64 1.55
C ALA A 119 10.44 -3.92 0.50
N GLY A 120 9.92 -2.73 0.79
CA GLY A 120 9.14 -1.98 -0.20
C GLY A 120 8.38 -0.81 0.40
N SER A 121 7.60 -0.11 -0.43
CA SER A 121 6.77 0.99 0.05
C SER A 121 5.49 0.47 0.71
N ALA A 122 4.98 1.17 1.72
CA ALA A 122 3.68 0.85 2.33
C ALA A 122 2.51 0.97 1.33
N MET A 123 2.69 1.82 0.30
CA MET A 123 1.77 2.04 -0.79
C MET A 123 2.54 2.17 -2.11
N VAL A 124 2.05 1.51 -3.15
CA VAL A 124 2.64 1.49 -4.48
C VAL A 124 1.65 2.03 -5.50
N VAL A 125 2.12 2.90 -6.40
CA VAL A 125 1.37 3.29 -7.60
C VAL A 125 2.05 2.71 -8.82
N ALA A 126 1.28 1.98 -9.61
CA ALA A 126 1.75 1.33 -10.84
C ALA A 126 0.74 1.57 -11.96
N GLY A 127 1.18 1.60 -13.21
CA GLY A 127 0.33 1.87 -14.36
C GLY A 127 0.58 0.95 -15.54
N SER A 128 -0.36 0.91 -16.47
CA SER A 128 -0.09 0.42 -17.84
C SER A 128 1.09 1.20 -18.41
N LEU A 129 1.93 0.52 -19.19
CA LEU A 129 2.80 1.25 -20.10
C LEU A 129 1.92 2.07 -21.03
N LEU A 130 2.33 3.29 -21.32
CA LEU A 130 1.87 4.06 -22.45
C LEU A 130 3.10 4.35 -23.34
N ASP A 131 3.15 3.74 -24.52
CA ASP A 131 4.21 3.96 -25.50
C ASP A 131 3.72 4.95 -26.55
N TYR A 132 4.51 5.98 -26.82
CA TYR A 132 4.13 7.08 -27.70
C TYR A 132 5.14 7.26 -28.83
N ASP A 133 4.65 7.34 -30.06
CA ASP A 133 5.40 7.81 -31.23
C ASP A 133 5.06 9.30 -31.46
N GLY A 134 5.92 10.18 -30.94
CA GLY A 134 5.66 11.62 -30.87
C GLY A 134 4.51 11.94 -29.92
N SER A 135 3.37 12.40 -30.47
CA SER A 135 2.17 12.76 -29.70
C SER A 135 1.07 11.71 -29.73
N ARG A 136 1.29 10.56 -30.39
CA ARG A 136 0.29 9.49 -30.55
C ARG A 136 0.73 8.24 -29.82
N LEU A 137 -0.22 7.52 -29.23
CA LEU A 137 0.06 6.18 -28.70
C LEU A 137 0.49 5.25 -29.84
N SER A 138 1.64 4.61 -29.68
CA SER A 138 2.23 3.70 -30.67
C SER A 138 1.44 2.39 -30.81
N ARG A 139 0.68 2.02 -29.77
CA ARG A 139 -0.21 0.85 -29.73
C ARG A 139 -1.49 1.23 -29.01
N SER A 140 -2.63 0.79 -29.54
CA SER A 140 -3.90 0.89 -28.82
C SER A 140 -3.85 -0.04 -27.62
N ILE A 141 -3.91 0.52 -26.42
CA ILE A 141 -4.17 -0.24 -25.20
C ILE A 141 -5.67 -0.11 -24.96
N GLU A 142 -6.38 -1.23 -24.99
CA GLU A 142 -7.84 -1.22 -24.85
C GLU A 142 -8.29 -0.51 -23.57
N GLN A 143 -7.52 -0.63 -22.48
CA GLN A 143 -7.81 -0.02 -21.19
C GLN A 143 -6.52 0.37 -20.45
N PRO A 144 -6.05 1.62 -20.58
CA PRO A 144 -4.93 2.12 -19.80
C PRO A 144 -5.39 2.38 -18.36
N VAL A 145 -4.67 1.82 -17.40
CA VAL A 145 -5.04 1.85 -15.98
C VAL A 145 -3.88 2.32 -15.11
N LEU A 146 -4.20 2.98 -14.01
CA LEU A 146 -3.32 3.18 -12.86
C LEU A 146 -3.89 2.41 -11.68
N THR A 147 -3.02 1.85 -10.86
CA THR A 147 -3.34 1.07 -9.67
C THR A 147 -2.64 1.68 -8.47
N PHE A 148 -3.31 1.64 -7.33
CA PHE A 148 -2.89 2.21 -6.06
C PHE A 148 -3.03 1.09 -5.04
N ALA A 149 -1.94 0.48 -4.61
CA ALA A 149 -1.96 -0.74 -3.81
C ALA A 149 -1.32 -0.49 -2.44
N THR A 150 -1.99 -0.87 -1.35
CA THR A 150 -1.36 -0.93 -0.03
C THR A 150 -0.69 -2.27 0.18
N HIS A 151 0.54 -2.27 0.66
CA HIS A 151 1.32 -3.47 0.94
C HIS A 151 1.54 -3.73 2.44
N SER A 152 1.17 -2.77 3.28
CA SER A 152 1.12 -2.94 4.72
C SER A 152 -0.31 -2.89 5.25
N ASP A 153 -0.63 -3.72 6.23
CA ASP A 153 -1.92 -3.61 6.94
C ASP A 153 -1.88 -2.52 8.02
N ILE A 154 -0.76 -1.80 8.19
CA ILE A 154 -0.64 -0.69 9.14
C ILE A 154 -1.77 0.34 8.95
N TRP A 155 -2.27 0.53 7.73
CA TRP A 155 -3.37 1.45 7.39
C TRP A 155 -4.74 1.06 7.93
N PHE A 156 -4.91 -0.16 8.42
CA PHE A 156 -6.21 -0.69 8.83
C PHE A 156 -6.41 -0.57 10.34
N PRO A 157 -7.65 -0.36 10.82
CA PRO A 157 -7.94 -0.28 12.25
C PRO A 157 -7.65 -1.60 12.98
N PHE A 158 -7.68 -2.73 12.27
CA PHE A 158 -7.37 -4.04 12.79
C PHE A 158 -6.40 -4.74 11.85
N VAL A 159 -5.34 -5.32 12.41
CA VAL A 159 -4.29 -5.98 11.64
C VAL A 159 -4.34 -7.48 11.86
N THR A 160 -3.91 -8.20 10.84
CA THR A 160 -3.93 -9.66 10.84
C THR A 160 -3.08 -10.23 11.95
N GLY A 161 -1.94 -9.58 12.24
CA GLY A 161 -1.04 -10.06 13.26
C GLY A 161 -0.15 -11.20 12.82
N ASP A 162 -0.03 -11.51 11.51
CA ASP A 162 0.81 -12.60 11.01
C ASP A 162 2.29 -12.50 11.45
N ALA A 163 2.73 -11.33 11.91
CA ALA A 163 4.02 -11.21 12.56
C ALA A 163 4.06 -11.93 13.92
N HIS A 164 3.01 -11.87 14.72
CA HIS A 164 2.98 -12.28 16.13
C HIS A 164 2.98 -13.81 16.31
N PRO A 165 3.75 -14.37 17.27
CA PRO A 165 3.84 -15.82 17.50
C PRO A 165 2.53 -16.48 17.95
N SER A 166 1.66 -15.72 18.61
CA SER A 166 0.34 -16.19 19.05
C SER A 166 -0.76 -16.02 18.00
N TRP A 167 -0.42 -15.60 16.78
CA TRP A 167 -1.41 -15.50 15.72
C TRP A 167 -1.98 -16.88 15.36
N ASP A 168 -3.30 -16.97 15.29
CA ASP A 168 -4.03 -18.22 15.08
C ASP A 168 -4.74 -18.30 13.72
N GLY A 169 -4.60 -17.27 12.88
CA GLY A 169 -5.28 -17.18 11.59
C GLY A 169 -6.73 -16.70 11.64
N GLU A 170 -7.31 -16.50 12.82
CA GLU A 170 -8.73 -16.20 12.99
C GLU A 170 -8.98 -14.83 13.64
N ARG A 171 -8.11 -14.42 14.57
CA ARG A 171 -8.25 -13.20 15.37
C ARG A 171 -7.29 -12.11 14.95
N TYR A 172 -7.67 -10.87 15.25
CA TYR A 172 -6.96 -9.66 14.85
C TYR A 172 -6.38 -8.92 16.06
N PHE A 173 -5.41 -8.05 15.79
CA PHE A 173 -4.88 -7.11 16.78
C PHE A 173 -5.46 -5.71 16.54
N ASP A 174 -5.71 -4.98 17.63
CA ASP A 174 -6.16 -3.60 17.58
C ASP A 174 -5.01 -2.68 17.13
N ASN A 175 -5.21 -1.99 16.02
CA ASN A 175 -4.24 -1.06 15.43
C ASN A 175 -4.83 0.36 15.29
N ARG A 176 -5.99 0.63 15.90
CA ARG A 176 -6.72 1.91 15.73
C ARG A 176 -5.89 3.12 16.11
N GLU A 177 -5.07 3.02 17.16
CA GLU A 177 -4.19 4.12 17.56
C GLU A 177 -3.22 4.53 16.45
N LEU A 178 -2.50 3.57 15.85
CA LEU A 178 -1.58 3.87 14.74
C LEU A 178 -2.36 4.30 13.49
N ALA A 179 -3.42 3.55 13.13
CA ALA A 179 -4.27 3.84 11.98
C ALA A 179 -4.83 5.27 12.00
N SER A 180 -5.25 5.76 13.17
CA SER A 180 -5.75 7.14 13.33
C SER A 180 -4.74 8.23 12.95
N ARG A 181 -3.44 7.93 12.93
CA ARG A 181 -2.35 8.90 12.67
C ARG A 181 -1.96 8.98 11.20
N HIS A 182 -2.21 7.95 10.40
CA HIS A 182 -1.78 7.93 8.99
C HIS A 182 -2.89 7.58 8.00
N THR A 183 -3.92 6.83 8.37
CA THR A 183 -5.05 6.49 7.48
C THR A 183 -5.85 7.70 7.01
N PRO A 184 -6.08 8.77 7.82
CA PRO A 184 -6.72 9.98 7.31
C PRO A 184 -5.97 10.62 6.14
N ARG A 185 -4.62 10.59 6.18
CA ARG A 185 -3.77 11.11 5.10
C ARG A 185 -3.85 10.23 3.85
N LEU A 186 -3.84 8.91 4.01
CA LEU A 186 -4.10 7.97 2.91
C LEU A 186 -5.47 8.20 2.25
N ASN A 187 -6.52 8.37 3.04
CA ASN A 187 -7.87 8.61 2.53
C ASN A 187 -7.98 9.96 1.81
N ALA A 188 -7.34 11.02 2.35
CA ALA A 188 -7.27 12.31 1.69
C ALA A 188 -6.55 12.22 0.33
N PHE A 189 -5.46 11.46 0.27
CA PHE A 189 -4.74 11.18 -0.96
C PHE A 189 -5.61 10.44 -1.99
N LEU A 190 -6.16 9.28 -1.62
CA LEU A 190 -6.98 8.46 -2.52
C LEU A 190 -8.22 9.20 -2.99
N GLY A 191 -8.89 9.94 -2.11
CA GLY A 191 -10.04 10.79 -2.47
C GLY A 191 -9.66 11.87 -3.48
N SER A 192 -8.55 12.56 -3.27
CA SER A 192 -8.08 13.62 -4.18
C SER A 192 -7.66 13.08 -5.54
N VAL A 193 -7.05 11.89 -5.57
CA VAL A 193 -6.70 11.22 -6.83
C VAL A 193 -7.94 10.74 -7.56
N ALA A 194 -8.91 10.15 -6.87
CA ALA A 194 -10.19 9.78 -7.44
C ALA A 194 -10.87 10.99 -8.11
N ASP A 195 -10.92 12.13 -7.40
CA ASP A 195 -11.48 13.38 -7.93
C ASP A 195 -10.71 13.86 -9.17
N ALA A 196 -9.38 13.77 -9.18
CA ALA A 196 -8.55 14.14 -10.32
C ALA A 196 -8.77 13.24 -11.54
N VAL A 197 -8.90 11.93 -11.33
CA VAL A 197 -9.17 10.95 -12.39
C VAL A 197 -10.54 11.20 -13.01
N VAL A 198 -11.58 11.39 -12.17
CA VAL A 198 -12.94 11.68 -12.65
C VAL A 198 -12.99 13.02 -13.39
N ALA A 199 -12.32 14.06 -12.89
CA ALA A 199 -12.24 15.35 -13.56
C ALA A 199 -11.56 15.27 -14.95
N ALA A 200 -10.63 14.33 -15.13
CA ALA A 200 -10.00 14.01 -16.40
C ALA A 200 -10.87 13.12 -17.31
N GLY A 201 -12.10 12.79 -16.91
CA GLY A 201 -13.00 11.90 -17.66
C GLY A 201 -12.71 10.40 -17.49
N GLY A 202 -11.84 10.04 -16.54
CA GLY A 202 -11.55 8.65 -16.19
C GLY A 202 -12.60 8.03 -15.26
N ARG A 203 -12.39 6.76 -14.88
CA ARG A 203 -13.19 6.05 -13.88
C ARG A 203 -12.31 5.67 -12.69
N TRP A 204 -12.88 5.70 -11.50
CA TRP A 204 -12.23 5.29 -10.26
C TRP A 204 -13.03 4.15 -9.64
N SER A 205 -12.36 3.18 -9.02
CA SER A 205 -13.00 2.04 -8.36
C SER A 205 -12.04 1.34 -7.41
N VAL A 206 -12.60 0.49 -6.53
CA VAL A 206 -11.82 -0.53 -5.82
C VAL A 206 -11.78 -1.78 -6.68
N GLU A 207 -10.62 -2.42 -6.74
CA GLU A 207 -10.47 -3.71 -7.41
C GLU A 207 -10.80 -4.84 -6.44
N ASP A 208 -12.07 -5.23 -6.36
CA ASP A 208 -12.60 -6.19 -5.37
C ASP A 208 -11.89 -7.56 -5.33
N ALA A 209 -11.32 -7.98 -6.46
CA ALA A 209 -10.52 -9.21 -6.57
C ALA A 209 -9.13 -9.08 -5.94
N CYS A 210 -8.63 -7.86 -5.77
CA CYS A 210 -7.33 -7.51 -5.22
C CYS A 210 -7.42 -6.99 -3.78
N VAL A 211 -8.59 -7.06 -3.14
CA VAL A 211 -8.74 -6.78 -1.71
C VAL A 211 -8.70 -8.09 -0.94
N ALA A 212 -7.74 -8.20 0.00
CA ALA A 212 -7.66 -9.32 0.91
C ALA A 212 -9.02 -9.52 1.60
N TRP A 213 -9.57 -10.73 1.52
CA TRP A 213 -10.93 -11.02 1.97
C TRP A 213 -11.16 -10.61 3.44
N THR A 214 -10.12 -10.78 4.26
CA THR A 214 -10.06 -10.41 5.68
C THR A 214 -10.21 -8.92 5.92
N LEU A 215 -9.85 -8.07 4.94
CA LEU A 215 -9.81 -6.61 5.08
C LEU A 215 -10.97 -5.89 4.38
N LYS A 216 -11.73 -6.61 3.55
CA LYS A 216 -12.88 -6.06 2.79
C LYS A 216 -13.85 -5.20 3.62
N PRO A 217 -14.19 -5.53 4.88
CA PRO A 217 -15.14 -4.73 5.65
C PRO A 217 -14.71 -3.27 5.90
N TRP A 218 -13.42 -2.97 5.79
CA TRP A 218 -12.88 -1.62 6.00
C TRP A 218 -12.50 -0.91 4.70
N VAL A 219 -12.46 -1.58 3.55
CA VAL A 219 -12.13 -0.92 2.29
C VAL A 219 -13.36 -0.22 1.71
N THR A 220 -13.16 1.00 1.24
CA THR A 220 -14.15 1.82 0.56
C THR A 220 -13.58 2.32 -0.75
N GLU A 221 -14.45 2.83 -1.63
CA GLU A 221 -14.03 3.43 -2.88
C GLU A 221 -13.00 4.56 -2.70
N ARG A 222 -13.04 5.28 -1.57
CA ARG A 222 -12.18 6.44 -1.31
C ARG A 222 -11.10 6.21 -0.25
N GLY A 223 -10.86 4.96 0.16
CA GLY A 223 -9.84 4.63 1.14
C GLY A 223 -10.31 3.61 2.17
N ILE A 224 -9.86 3.75 3.42
CA ILE A 224 -10.10 2.79 4.51
C ILE A 224 -10.96 3.41 5.61
N ARG A 225 -12.00 2.69 6.03
CA ARG A 225 -12.92 3.05 7.11
C ARG A 225 -12.33 2.67 8.46
N LEU A 226 -12.06 3.67 9.32
CA LEU A 226 -11.53 3.45 10.67
C LEU A 226 -12.59 3.00 11.69
N ASP A 227 -13.85 3.34 11.45
CA ASP A 227 -15.02 3.02 12.28
C ASP A 227 -15.83 1.83 11.75
N GLY A 228 -15.17 0.92 11.02
CA GLY A 228 -15.79 -0.31 10.54
C GLY A 228 -16.10 -1.32 11.65
N PRO A 229 -16.67 -2.48 11.31
CA PRO A 229 -16.99 -3.51 12.29
C PRO A 229 -15.74 -3.97 13.04
N VAL A 230 -15.91 -4.30 14.33
CA VAL A 230 -14.84 -4.89 15.15
C VAL A 230 -14.79 -6.39 14.87
N PRO A 231 -13.66 -6.94 14.41
CA PRO A 231 -13.52 -8.37 14.19
C PRO A 231 -13.28 -9.09 15.53
N PRO A 232 -13.28 -10.43 15.55
CA PRO A 232 -12.75 -11.18 16.69
C PRO A 232 -11.32 -10.72 17.01
N LEU A 233 -11.09 -10.25 18.23
CA LEU A 233 -9.79 -9.73 18.67
C LEU A 233 -9.00 -10.79 19.41
N MET A 234 -7.67 -10.69 19.30
CA MET A 234 -6.76 -11.45 20.13
C MET A 234 -6.99 -11.13 21.61
N PRO A 235 -7.08 -12.15 22.48
CA PRO A 235 -7.20 -11.93 23.92
C PRO A 235 -6.01 -11.11 24.44
N PRO A 236 -6.24 -10.14 25.34
CA PRO A 236 -5.16 -9.29 25.87
C PRO A 236 -3.99 -10.09 26.45
N GLU A 237 -4.26 -11.22 27.10
CA GLU A 237 -3.24 -12.11 27.67
C GLU A 237 -2.31 -12.74 26.64
N LEU A 238 -2.72 -12.81 25.36
CA LEU A 238 -1.91 -13.32 24.26
C LEU A 238 -1.12 -12.23 23.53
N VAL A 239 -1.39 -10.95 23.81
CA VAL A 239 -0.70 -9.80 23.19
C VAL A 239 0.72 -9.65 23.74
N ASP A 240 0.93 -10.03 24.99
CA ASP A 240 2.21 -9.90 25.70
C ASP A 240 3.02 -11.21 25.70
N VAL A 241 2.61 -12.22 24.92
CA VAL A 241 3.35 -13.48 24.82
C VAL A 241 4.76 -13.21 24.28
N PRO A 242 5.81 -13.68 24.98
CA PRO A 242 7.18 -13.54 24.51
C PRO A 242 7.35 -14.20 23.15
N TRP A 243 8.16 -13.58 22.30
CA TRP A 243 8.59 -14.21 21.06
C TRP A 243 9.45 -15.43 21.42
N PRO A 244 9.24 -16.59 20.77
CA PRO A 244 10.11 -17.72 20.97
C PRO A 244 11.53 -17.35 20.52
N ALA A 245 12.55 -17.74 21.29
CA ALA A 245 13.91 -17.73 20.78
C ALA A 245 13.96 -18.67 19.56
N LEU A 246 14.70 -18.28 18.52
CA LEU A 246 15.04 -19.25 17.48
C LEU A 246 15.91 -20.32 18.16
N ASP A 247 15.47 -21.57 18.13
CA ASP A 247 16.36 -22.68 18.45
C ASP A 247 17.47 -22.66 17.39
N ASP A 248 18.73 -22.68 17.84
CA ASP A 248 19.91 -22.74 16.96
C ASP A 248 19.89 -24.10 16.21
N GLU A 249 19.20 -24.19 15.08
CA GLU A 249 19.27 -25.31 14.11
C GLU A 249 20.36 -25.10 13.06
#